data_AF-A0A3N5JWP2-F1
#
_entry.id   AF-A0A3N5JWP2-F1
#
_cell.length_a   1.000
_cell.length_b   1.000
_cell.length_c   1.000
_cell.angle_alpha   90.00
_cell.angle_beta   90.00
_cell.angle_gamma   90.00
#
_symmetry.space_group_name_H-M   'P 1'
#
loop_
_entity.id
_entity.type
_entity.pdbx_description
1 polymer ?
#
loop_
_entity_poly.entity_id
_entity_poly.type
_entity_poly.pdbx_seq_one_letter_code
_entity_poly.pdbx_strand_id
1 'polypeptide(L)'
;MLILHQGNRLERLADDLAEVLRTPVMPALAPEIVAVQSNGMARWLRMRLADRLGIAANLHFPLPSTLIWQLFGRLLPDVPDRSPYDREVLVWRLMAMLPALDGAGPFAPLRAYLADAEDDLRRHQLASRIADLFDQYLVFRPDWILDWERGGGDTWHAPLWRELVESVGGSHRVRVQERVLAALAATPVPGSVLPTRLSLFGIPTLPPSQLAVFARLAEALEVHLFLLNPCRQFWAEIRSEREIARRVTDRDPRELYFETGNSLLASCGTQGRDFLGLVLDCDPHEAGAFEEPGEDTLLHCLQTDILHLQNRGEHGVPRNPIRSDDRSVQIHSCHSPMREVEVLYDHLLALFEADPALEPGDVAVMTPDIEAYAPFVEAVFGTAEPDRRIPFSIADRRQRAESPVATAFFSLLEIVESRFGADQVLGLLEIEPVRRRFGIAEADVAQIRDWVRETGVRWGVDGESRAALDLPATSEHTWRAGLDRLLLGYALPARGRRLFAGILPYDEVEGAPSRVLGLLCSFAEALFAARDGLARRRPISEWADALLNLLGG
;
A
#
# COMPACT_ATOMS: atom_id res chain seq x y z
N MET A 1 -8.06 25.37 -21.45
CA MET A 1 -8.16 24.39 -22.55
C MET A 1 -7.63 23.04 -22.07
N LEU A 2 -8.22 21.90 -22.48
CA LEU A 2 -7.68 20.57 -22.16
C LEU A 2 -6.74 20.13 -23.29
N ILE A 3 -5.47 19.89 -22.95
CA ILE A 3 -4.43 19.54 -23.92
C ILE A 3 -3.94 18.14 -23.61
N LEU A 4 -4.08 17.23 -24.57
CA LEU A 4 -3.69 15.83 -24.44
C LEU A 4 -2.36 15.60 -25.15
N HIS A 5 -1.30 15.39 -24.36
CA HIS A 5 0.02 14.98 -24.84
C HIS A 5 0.09 13.46 -24.84
N GLN A 6 0.23 12.85 -26.01
CA GLN A 6 0.31 11.39 -26.16
C GLN A 6 1.71 10.98 -26.63
N GLY A 7 2.22 9.89 -26.09
CA GLY A 7 3.46 9.30 -26.55
C GLY A 7 3.64 7.89 -26.01
N ASN A 8 4.45 7.08 -26.71
CA ASN A 8 4.76 5.69 -26.35
C ASN A 8 5.98 5.57 -25.43
N ARG A 9 6.62 6.69 -25.06
CA ARG A 9 7.76 6.78 -24.15
C ARG A 9 7.48 7.81 -23.07
N LEU A 10 7.63 7.40 -21.81
CA LEU A 10 7.38 8.29 -20.68
C LEU A 10 8.44 9.39 -20.60
N GLU A 11 9.67 9.07 -20.98
CA GLU A 11 10.81 9.99 -21.05
C GLU A 11 10.52 11.15 -22.01
N ARG A 12 9.92 10.84 -23.16
CA ARG A 12 9.53 11.83 -24.15
C ARG A 12 8.44 12.76 -23.63
N LEU A 13 7.42 12.19 -22.97
CA LEU A 13 6.37 12.99 -22.32
C LEU A 13 6.92 13.88 -21.21
N ALA A 14 7.90 13.41 -20.43
CA ALA A 14 8.57 14.21 -19.41
C ALA A 14 9.37 15.36 -20.02
N ASP A 15 10.00 15.13 -21.17
CA ASP A 15 10.68 16.16 -21.93
C ASP A 15 9.68 17.20 -22.46
N ASP A 16 8.51 16.77 -22.96
CA ASP A 16 7.45 17.68 -23.40
C ASP A 16 6.86 18.50 -22.23
N LEU A 17 6.70 17.88 -21.04
CA LEU A 17 6.37 18.61 -19.82
C LEU A 17 7.47 19.64 -19.50
N ALA A 18 8.74 19.29 -19.61
CA ALA A 18 9.83 20.24 -19.39
C ALA A 18 9.72 21.46 -20.33
N GLU A 19 9.36 21.26 -21.61
CA GLU A 19 9.12 22.37 -22.55
C GLU A 19 7.96 23.27 -22.11
N VAL A 20 6.85 22.68 -21.64
CA VAL A 20 5.74 23.44 -21.06
C VAL A 20 6.23 24.28 -19.87
N LEU A 21 7.03 23.69 -18.99
CA LEU A 21 7.53 24.33 -17.79
C LEU A 21 8.58 25.42 -18.04
N ARG A 22 9.30 25.38 -19.17
CA ARG A 22 10.32 26.40 -19.53
C ARG A 22 9.77 27.81 -19.64
N THR A 23 8.51 27.96 -20.01
CA THR A 23 7.86 29.28 -20.06
C THR A 23 7.25 29.58 -18.69
N PRO A 24 7.81 30.53 -17.91
CA PRO A 24 7.27 30.86 -16.61
C PRO A 24 5.99 31.67 -16.77
N VAL A 25 4.85 31.07 -16.46
CA VAL A 25 3.53 31.72 -16.47
C VAL A 25 3.06 32.15 -15.08
N MET A 26 3.80 31.78 -14.04
CA MET A 26 3.40 31.93 -12.64
C MET A 26 4.24 32.98 -11.87
N PRO A 27 3.72 33.50 -10.74
CA PRO A 27 4.53 34.27 -9.79
C PRO A 27 5.76 33.51 -9.29
N ALA A 28 6.84 34.21 -8.96
CA ALA A 28 8.16 33.62 -8.67
C ALA A 28 8.21 32.55 -7.55
N LEU A 29 7.25 32.54 -6.63
CA LEU A 29 7.17 31.59 -5.51
C LEU A 29 5.94 30.67 -5.57
N ALA A 30 5.13 30.78 -6.62
CA ALA A 30 3.98 29.90 -6.78
C ALA A 30 4.47 28.48 -7.13
N PRO A 31 3.96 27.43 -6.45
CA PRO A 31 4.36 26.07 -6.75
C PRO A 31 3.77 25.60 -8.07
N GLU A 32 4.57 24.84 -8.83
CA GLU A 32 4.08 24.14 -10.03
C GLU A 32 3.37 22.86 -9.60
N ILE A 33 2.15 22.63 -10.11
CA ILE A 33 1.33 21.50 -9.71
C ILE A 33 1.30 20.46 -10.83
N VAL A 34 1.85 19.28 -10.55
CA VAL A 34 1.86 18.14 -11.46
C VAL A 34 1.25 16.93 -10.75
N ALA A 35 -0.01 16.62 -11.04
CA ALA A 35 -0.67 15.46 -10.48
C ALA A 35 -0.05 14.16 -11.01
N VAL A 36 0.27 13.23 -10.12
CA VAL A 36 0.84 11.91 -10.44
C VAL A 36 0.15 10.82 -9.62
N GLN A 37 0.25 9.55 -10.03
CA GLN A 37 -0.39 8.44 -9.30
C GLN A 37 0.48 7.78 -8.21
N SER A 38 1.78 8.06 -8.15
CA SER A 38 2.66 7.41 -7.17
C SER A 38 3.84 8.30 -6.76
N ASN A 39 4.37 8.03 -5.57
CA ASN A 39 5.60 8.68 -5.08
C ASN A 39 6.82 8.31 -5.94
N GLY A 40 6.85 7.09 -6.49
CA GLY A 40 7.88 6.66 -7.43
C GLY A 40 7.90 7.54 -8.69
N MET A 41 6.72 7.79 -9.27
CA MET A 41 6.56 8.70 -10.40
C MET A 41 6.98 10.13 -10.04
N ALA A 42 6.57 10.65 -8.88
CA ALA A 42 6.97 11.97 -8.40
C ALA A 42 8.51 12.10 -8.31
N ARG A 43 9.19 11.08 -7.77
CA ARG A 43 10.64 11.07 -7.64
C ARG A 43 11.33 11.01 -9.00
N TRP A 44 10.92 10.07 -9.86
CA TRP A 44 11.47 9.92 -11.20
C TRP A 44 11.29 11.19 -12.03
N LEU A 45 10.09 11.77 -12.03
CA LEU A 45 9.81 12.98 -12.78
C LEU A 45 10.59 14.18 -12.25
N ARG A 46 10.74 14.32 -10.93
CA ARG A 46 11.58 15.37 -10.34
C ARG A 46 13.03 15.28 -10.82
N MET A 47 13.61 14.08 -10.84
CA MET A 47 14.98 13.86 -11.33
C MET A 47 15.07 14.19 -12.82
N ARG A 48 14.16 13.66 -13.65
CA ARG A 48 14.15 13.91 -15.09
C ARG A 48 13.98 15.40 -15.42
N LEU A 49 13.10 16.11 -14.72
CA LEU A 49 12.94 17.55 -14.89
C LEU A 49 14.18 18.32 -14.45
N ALA A 50 14.86 17.90 -13.38
CA ALA A 50 16.12 18.52 -12.96
C ALA A 50 17.21 18.36 -14.03
N ASP A 51 17.31 17.19 -14.65
CA ASP A 51 18.28 16.96 -15.73
C ASP A 51 18.00 17.83 -16.96
N ARG A 52 16.72 18.04 -17.31
CA ARG A 52 16.31 18.80 -18.51
C ARG A 52 16.26 20.31 -18.31
N LEU A 53 15.98 20.78 -17.09
CA LEU A 53 15.84 22.20 -16.75
C LEU A 53 17.05 22.75 -15.96
N GLY A 54 17.98 21.88 -15.56
CA GLY A 54 19.11 22.18 -14.68
C GLY A 54 18.75 22.17 -13.19
N ILE A 55 17.50 22.47 -12.84
CA ILE A 55 16.98 22.42 -11.46
C ILE A 55 15.47 22.13 -11.46
N ALA A 56 15.03 21.29 -10.52
CA ALA A 56 13.62 21.04 -10.24
C ALA A 56 13.29 21.43 -8.79
N ALA A 57 12.70 22.61 -8.60
CA ALA A 57 12.35 23.15 -7.28
C ALA A 57 10.90 23.65 -7.25
N ASN A 58 10.31 23.71 -6.05
CA ASN A 58 8.93 24.16 -5.83
C ASN A 58 7.87 23.40 -6.66
N LEU A 59 8.11 22.11 -6.95
CA LEU A 59 7.17 21.21 -7.63
C LEU A 59 6.32 20.46 -6.60
N HIS A 60 5.00 20.54 -6.73
CA HIS A 60 4.05 19.79 -5.94
C HIS A 60 3.44 18.65 -6.75
N PHE A 61 3.53 17.42 -6.22
CA PHE A 61 3.08 16.20 -6.88
C PHE A 61 1.91 15.54 -6.14
N PRO A 62 0.71 16.16 -6.11
CA PRO A 62 -0.44 15.59 -5.41
C PRO A 62 -1.03 14.40 -6.20
N LEU A 63 -1.71 13.50 -5.50
CA LEU A 63 -2.61 12.54 -6.15
C LEU A 63 -3.80 13.29 -6.77
N PRO A 64 -4.39 12.84 -7.90
CA PRO A 64 -5.52 13.49 -8.54
C PRO A 64 -6.71 13.73 -7.60
N SER A 65 -7.05 12.74 -6.78
CA SER A 65 -8.15 12.83 -5.82
C SER A 65 -7.90 13.88 -4.72
N THR A 66 -6.66 14.00 -4.25
CA THR A 66 -6.22 15.02 -3.28
C THR A 66 -6.22 16.40 -3.91
N LEU A 67 -5.73 16.53 -5.14
CA LEU A 67 -5.72 17.79 -5.87
C LEU A 67 -7.15 18.31 -6.10
N ILE A 68 -8.05 17.45 -6.55
CA ILE A 68 -9.47 17.80 -6.72
C ILE A 68 -10.07 18.31 -5.41
N TRP A 69 -9.83 17.61 -4.29
CA TRP A 69 -10.37 18.03 -2.99
C TRP A 69 -9.80 19.38 -2.52
N GLN A 70 -8.49 19.61 -2.70
CA GLN A 70 -7.87 20.91 -2.40
C GLN A 70 -8.46 22.04 -3.26
N LEU A 71 -8.73 21.78 -4.54
CA LEU A 71 -9.38 22.74 -5.42
C LEU A 71 -10.83 23.01 -4.98
N PHE A 72 -11.56 21.99 -4.54
CA PHE A 72 -12.91 22.16 -3.99
C PHE A 72 -12.92 23.07 -2.76
N GLY A 73 -11.98 22.89 -1.82
CA GLY A 73 -11.82 23.75 -0.64
C GLY A 73 -11.49 25.21 -0.97
N ARG A 74 -10.80 25.46 -2.09
CA ARG A 74 -10.54 26.82 -2.57
C ARG A 74 -11.76 27.47 -3.22
N LEU A 75 -12.58 26.68 -3.90
CA LEU A 75 -13.77 27.15 -4.62
C LEU A 75 -14.99 27.31 -3.70
N LEU A 76 -15.09 26.49 -2.64
CA LEU A 76 -16.19 26.48 -1.70
C LEU A 76 -15.65 26.61 -0.26
N PRO A 77 -15.92 27.71 0.45
CA PRO A 77 -15.34 27.98 1.77
C PRO A 77 -15.85 27.08 2.90
N ASP A 78 -16.96 26.37 2.68
CA ASP A 78 -17.56 25.43 3.64
C ASP A 78 -17.06 23.98 3.51
N VAL A 79 -16.17 23.71 2.56
CA VAL A 79 -15.56 22.38 2.38
C VAL A 79 -14.39 22.23 3.35
N PRO A 80 -14.41 21.22 4.24
CA PRO A 80 -13.32 21.02 5.20
C PRO A 80 -12.05 20.49 4.52
N ASP A 81 -10.89 20.79 5.12
CA ASP A 81 -9.58 20.34 4.64
C ASP A 81 -9.49 18.81 4.46
N ARG A 82 -10.14 18.07 5.36
CA ARG A 82 -10.31 16.61 5.28
C ARG A 82 -11.77 16.27 5.12
N SER A 83 -12.06 15.32 4.24
CA SER A 83 -13.44 14.90 4.02
C SER A 83 -13.94 14.14 5.24
N PRO A 84 -15.11 14.48 5.79
CA PRO A 84 -15.69 13.73 6.91
C PRO A 84 -16.17 12.33 6.47
N TYR A 85 -16.11 12.06 5.16
CA TYR A 85 -16.39 10.78 4.51
C TYR A 85 -15.12 10.03 4.06
N ASP A 86 -13.93 10.49 4.44
CA ASP A 86 -12.72 9.69 4.24
C ASP A 86 -12.88 8.33 4.94
N ARG A 87 -12.47 7.25 4.28
CA ARG A 87 -12.59 5.87 4.75
C ARG A 87 -12.23 5.69 6.23
N GLU A 88 -11.08 6.23 6.64
CA GLU A 88 -10.57 6.13 8.01
C GLU A 88 -11.52 6.76 9.04
N VAL A 89 -12.17 7.87 8.67
CA VAL A 89 -13.16 8.56 9.52
C VAL A 89 -14.48 7.78 9.55
N LEU A 90 -14.91 7.27 8.39
CA LEU A 90 -16.15 6.50 8.26
C LEU A 90 -16.14 5.25 9.12
N VAL A 91 -15.00 4.54 9.22
CA VAL A 91 -14.86 3.35 10.07
C VAL A 91 -15.32 3.65 11.50
N TRP A 92 -14.82 4.73 12.10
CA TRP A 92 -15.14 5.10 13.49
C TRP A 92 -16.58 5.59 13.64
N ARG A 93 -17.09 6.36 12.68
CA ARG A 93 -18.50 6.81 12.69
C ARG A 93 -19.46 5.62 12.61
N LEU A 94 -19.18 4.69 11.70
CA LEU A 94 -19.96 3.45 11.56
C LEU A 94 -19.83 2.57 12.80
N MET A 95 -18.65 2.47 13.40
CA MET A 95 -18.45 1.73 14.65
C MET A 95 -19.33 2.28 15.80
N ALA A 96 -19.54 3.60 15.85
CA ALA A 96 -20.46 4.23 16.81
C ALA A 96 -21.95 4.09 16.42
N MET A 97 -22.25 4.10 15.12
CA MET A 97 -23.63 4.09 14.60
C MET A 97 -24.26 2.69 14.59
N LEU A 98 -23.52 1.66 14.16
CA LEU A 98 -24.02 0.29 13.97
C LEU A 98 -24.77 -0.28 15.21
N PRO A 99 -24.30 -0.06 16.46
CA PRO A 99 -25.01 -0.53 17.65
C PRO A 99 -26.34 0.20 17.92
N ALA A 100 -26.51 1.42 17.41
CA ALA A 100 -27.70 2.25 17.61
C ALA A 100 -28.79 2.04 16.54
N LEU A 101 -28.48 1.31 15.47
CA LEU A 101 -29.45 1.00 14.41
C LEU A 101 -30.59 0.12 14.94
N ASP A 102 -31.81 0.38 14.47
CA ASP A 102 -32.99 -0.40 14.83
C ASP A 102 -32.81 -1.88 14.43
N GLY A 103 -33.26 -2.77 15.32
CA GLY A 103 -33.30 -4.22 15.14
C GLY A 103 -34.28 -4.67 14.05
N ALA A 104 -35.28 -3.85 13.74
CA ALA A 104 -36.32 -4.14 12.78
C ALA A 104 -36.03 -3.59 11.37
N GLY A 105 -36.63 -4.20 10.35
CA GLY A 105 -36.57 -3.71 8.98
C GLY A 105 -35.25 -4.03 8.25
N PRO A 106 -34.71 -3.09 7.43
CA PRO A 106 -33.60 -3.39 6.52
C PRO A 106 -32.29 -3.76 7.23
N PHE A 107 -32.09 -3.33 8.48
CA PHE A 107 -30.86 -3.59 9.24
C PHE A 107 -30.83 -4.93 9.99
N ALA A 108 -31.91 -5.72 9.92
CA ALA A 108 -31.99 -7.01 10.61
C ALA A 108 -30.78 -7.94 10.36
N PRO A 109 -30.23 -8.06 9.13
CA PRO A 109 -29.03 -8.88 8.89
C PRO A 109 -27.78 -8.37 9.61
N LEU A 110 -27.59 -7.05 9.69
CA LEU A 110 -26.45 -6.44 10.40
C LEU A 110 -26.56 -6.70 11.91
N ARG A 111 -27.77 -6.56 12.45
CA ARG A 111 -28.05 -6.78 13.87
C ARG A 111 -27.89 -8.25 14.27
N ALA A 112 -28.29 -9.18 13.39
CA ALA A 112 -28.04 -10.60 13.60
C ALA A 112 -26.53 -10.93 13.61
N TYR A 113 -25.75 -10.30 12.73
CA TYR A 113 -24.30 -10.46 12.71
C TYR A 113 -23.60 -9.87 13.95
N LEU A 114 -24.11 -8.74 14.46
CA LEU A 114 -23.62 -8.03 15.64
C LEU A 114 -24.30 -8.45 16.95
N ALA A 115 -24.92 -9.64 17.00
CA ALA A 115 -25.69 -10.08 18.16
C ALA A 115 -24.85 -10.18 19.44
N ASP A 116 -23.55 -10.43 19.30
CA ASP A 116 -22.60 -10.33 20.40
C ASP A 116 -22.12 -8.87 20.55
N ALA A 117 -22.67 -8.19 21.56
CA ALA A 117 -22.40 -6.78 21.81
C ALA A 117 -20.96 -6.51 22.29
N GLU A 118 -20.24 -7.53 22.75
CA GLU A 118 -18.87 -7.40 23.29
C GLU A 118 -17.78 -7.62 22.23
N ASP A 119 -18.13 -8.09 21.03
CA ASP A 119 -17.18 -8.33 19.94
C ASP A 119 -16.90 -7.04 19.14
N ASP A 120 -16.11 -6.15 19.75
CA ASP A 120 -15.65 -4.90 19.14
C ASP A 120 -14.81 -5.16 17.86
N LEU A 121 -14.16 -6.32 17.74
CA LEU A 121 -13.37 -6.71 16.57
C LEU A 121 -14.28 -6.96 15.36
N ARG A 122 -15.34 -7.78 15.50
CA ARG A 122 -16.32 -7.98 14.42
C ARG A 122 -17.00 -6.69 14.02
N ARG A 123 -17.32 -5.83 14.98
CA ARG A 123 -17.90 -4.51 14.71
C ARG A 123 -16.96 -3.63 13.89
N HIS A 124 -15.70 -3.55 14.28
CA HIS A 124 -14.67 -2.80 13.54
C HIS A 124 -14.47 -3.35 12.12
N GLN A 125 -14.41 -4.68 11.96
CA GLN A 125 -14.27 -5.32 10.65
C GLN A 125 -15.46 -5.04 9.73
N LEU A 126 -16.69 -5.10 10.26
CA LEU A 126 -17.90 -4.76 9.51
C LEU A 126 -17.91 -3.28 9.12
N ALA A 127 -17.64 -2.39 10.09
CA ALA A 127 -17.55 -0.95 9.84
C ALA A 127 -16.49 -0.62 8.77
N SER A 128 -15.35 -1.30 8.80
CA SER A 128 -14.28 -1.16 7.80
C SER A 128 -14.76 -1.56 6.41
N ARG A 129 -15.40 -2.74 6.28
CA ARG A 129 -15.94 -3.20 4.99
C ARG A 129 -17.03 -2.27 4.43
N ILE A 130 -17.88 -1.72 5.30
CA ILE A 130 -18.91 -0.76 4.89
C ILE A 130 -18.27 0.55 4.44
N ALA A 131 -17.31 1.07 5.20
CA ALA A 131 -16.56 2.27 4.83
C ALA A 131 -15.85 2.10 3.48
N ASP A 132 -15.23 0.93 3.25
CA ASP A 132 -14.61 0.55 1.97
C ASP A 132 -15.62 0.59 0.81
N LEU A 133 -16.81 0.04 1.00
CA LEU A 133 -17.86 0.06 -0.02
C LEU A 133 -18.39 1.47 -0.29
N PHE A 134 -18.63 2.27 0.76
CA PHE A 134 -19.10 3.65 0.61
C PHE A 134 -18.08 4.55 -0.06
N ASP A 135 -16.79 4.41 0.27
CA ASP A 135 -15.70 5.11 -0.43
C ASP A 135 -15.68 4.75 -1.93
N GLN A 136 -15.84 3.46 -2.26
CA GLN A 136 -15.95 3.02 -3.66
C GLN A 136 -17.19 3.59 -4.36
N TYR A 137 -18.37 3.59 -3.72
CA TYR A 137 -19.58 4.14 -4.32
C TYR A 137 -19.47 5.64 -4.56
N LEU A 138 -18.85 6.40 -3.65
CA LEU A 138 -18.60 7.84 -3.82
C LEU A 138 -17.74 8.16 -5.06
N VAL A 139 -16.93 7.22 -5.52
CA VAL A 139 -16.07 7.39 -6.70
C VAL A 139 -16.68 6.81 -7.97
N PHE A 140 -17.21 5.57 -7.89
CA PHE A 140 -17.60 4.77 -9.06
C PHE A 140 -19.11 4.68 -9.30
N ARG A 141 -19.95 4.97 -8.29
CA ARG A 141 -21.42 4.96 -8.39
C ARG A 141 -22.05 6.20 -7.73
N PRO A 142 -21.66 7.42 -8.16
CA PRO A 142 -22.23 8.65 -7.61
C PRO A 142 -23.75 8.74 -7.84
N ASP A 143 -24.25 8.11 -8.89
CA ASP A 143 -25.68 7.99 -9.21
C ASP A 143 -26.47 7.25 -8.12
N TRP A 144 -25.91 6.17 -7.55
CA TRP A 144 -26.55 5.42 -6.47
C TRP A 144 -26.63 6.26 -5.20
N ILE A 145 -25.56 6.99 -4.87
CA ILE A 145 -25.51 7.87 -3.70
C ILE A 145 -26.62 8.93 -3.77
N LEU A 146 -26.78 9.57 -4.94
CA LEU A 146 -27.82 10.58 -5.15
C LEU A 146 -29.23 9.98 -5.14
N ASP A 147 -29.41 8.76 -5.67
CA ASP A 147 -30.69 8.05 -5.63
C ASP A 147 -31.10 7.67 -4.21
N TRP A 148 -30.16 7.13 -3.42
CA TRP A 148 -30.39 6.76 -2.02
C TRP A 148 -30.83 7.95 -1.17
N GLU A 149 -30.27 9.13 -1.42
CA GLU A 149 -30.65 10.36 -0.73
C GLU A 149 -32.05 10.88 -1.10
N ARG A 150 -32.57 10.50 -2.28
CA ARG A 150 -33.96 10.76 -2.69
C ARG A 150 -34.93 9.72 -2.16
N GLY A 151 -34.45 8.73 -1.41
CA GLY A 151 -35.25 7.64 -0.85
C GLY A 151 -35.32 6.39 -1.73
N GLY A 152 -34.52 6.31 -2.79
CA GLY A 152 -34.35 5.09 -3.58
C GLY A 152 -33.48 4.04 -2.90
N GLY A 153 -33.38 2.87 -3.53
CA GLY A 153 -32.55 1.73 -3.09
C GLY A 153 -33.24 0.77 -2.12
N ASP A 154 -33.28 -0.51 -2.50
CA ASP A 154 -34.00 -1.56 -1.75
C ASP A 154 -33.13 -2.31 -0.72
N THR A 155 -31.83 -2.00 -0.67
CA THR A 155 -30.88 -2.66 0.25
C THR A 155 -30.63 -1.81 1.49
N TRP A 156 -30.10 -2.43 2.54
CA TRP A 156 -29.74 -1.75 3.78
C TRP A 156 -28.64 -0.69 3.64
N HIS A 157 -27.89 -0.69 2.52
CA HIS A 157 -26.89 0.35 2.23
C HIS A 157 -27.53 1.74 2.14
N ALA A 158 -28.70 1.86 1.49
CA ALA A 158 -29.38 3.13 1.26
C ALA A 158 -29.89 3.82 2.54
N PRO A 159 -30.65 3.16 3.44
CA PRO A 159 -31.02 3.75 4.71
C PRO A 159 -29.80 4.00 5.61
N LEU A 160 -28.77 3.13 5.60
CA LEU A 160 -27.55 3.39 6.37
C LEU A 160 -26.81 4.64 5.88
N TRP A 161 -26.73 4.84 4.56
CA TRP A 161 -26.15 6.03 3.97
C TRP A 161 -26.91 7.29 4.39
N ARG A 162 -28.25 7.24 4.41
CA ARG A 162 -29.08 8.37 4.85
C ARG A 162 -28.85 8.73 6.32
N GLU A 163 -28.82 7.74 7.22
CA GLU A 163 -28.47 7.95 8.63
C GLU A 163 -27.07 8.57 8.79
N LEU A 164 -26.10 8.11 7.99
CA LEU A 164 -24.77 8.69 7.95
C LEU A 164 -24.82 10.16 7.48
N VAL A 165 -25.51 10.48 6.40
CA VAL A 165 -25.66 11.86 5.91
C VAL A 165 -26.35 12.76 6.92
N GLU A 166 -27.36 12.27 7.63
CA GLU A 166 -28.04 13.03 8.69
C GLU A 166 -27.11 13.33 9.88
N SER A 167 -26.28 12.35 10.28
CA SER A 167 -25.35 12.52 11.40
C SER A 167 -24.10 13.36 11.09
N VAL A 168 -23.59 13.31 9.85
CA VAL A 168 -22.33 13.95 9.44
C VAL A 168 -22.55 15.26 8.69
N GLY A 169 -23.70 15.40 8.03
CA GLY A 169 -24.01 16.47 7.08
C GLY A 169 -23.65 16.10 5.64
N GLY A 170 -24.41 16.63 4.68
CA GLY A 170 -24.32 16.27 3.25
C GLY A 170 -23.09 16.76 2.47
N SER A 171 -21.97 17.08 3.13
CA SER A 171 -20.74 17.56 2.45
C SER A 171 -19.83 16.40 2.02
N HIS A 172 -20.40 15.33 1.46
CA HIS A 172 -19.63 14.24 0.84
C HIS A 172 -19.19 14.61 -0.58
N ARG A 173 -18.21 13.85 -1.10
CA ARG A 173 -17.54 14.10 -2.39
C ARG A 173 -18.49 14.39 -3.55
N VAL A 174 -19.55 13.60 -3.70
CA VAL A 174 -20.50 13.71 -4.83
C VAL A 174 -21.24 15.05 -4.80
N ARG A 175 -21.82 15.44 -3.65
CA ARG A 175 -22.52 16.74 -3.51
C ARG A 175 -21.59 17.92 -3.63
N VAL A 176 -20.39 17.84 -3.03
CA VAL A 176 -19.37 18.89 -3.16
C VAL A 176 -18.99 19.07 -4.64
N GLN A 177 -18.79 17.97 -5.36
CA GLN A 177 -18.50 18.00 -6.79
C GLN A 177 -19.65 18.64 -7.58
N GLU A 178 -20.90 18.24 -7.39
CA GLU A 178 -22.06 18.87 -8.08
C GLU A 178 -22.11 20.38 -7.84
N ARG A 179 -21.89 20.81 -6.59
CA ARG A 179 -21.86 22.24 -6.23
C ARG A 179 -20.72 22.98 -6.91
N VAL A 180 -19.52 22.39 -6.96
CA VAL A 180 -18.36 22.98 -7.63
C VAL A 180 -18.60 23.09 -9.13
N LEU A 181 -19.10 22.03 -9.77
CA LEU A 181 -19.40 22.05 -11.20
C LEU A 181 -20.47 23.08 -11.55
N ALA A 182 -21.51 23.20 -10.73
CA ALA A 182 -22.54 24.23 -10.87
C ALA A 182 -21.97 25.65 -10.68
N ALA A 183 -21.10 25.84 -9.70
CA ALA A 183 -20.45 27.13 -9.45
C ALA A 183 -19.53 27.55 -10.63
N LEU A 184 -18.74 26.61 -11.15
CA LEU A 184 -17.88 26.80 -12.33
C LEU A 184 -18.68 27.17 -13.58
N ALA A 185 -19.89 26.61 -13.74
CA ALA A 185 -20.77 26.93 -14.87
C ALA A 185 -21.47 28.29 -14.72
N ALA A 186 -21.78 28.71 -13.48
CA ALA A 186 -22.57 29.90 -13.23
C ALA A 186 -21.76 31.21 -13.20
N THR A 187 -20.52 31.18 -12.70
CA THR A 187 -19.71 32.39 -12.50
C THR A 187 -18.26 32.14 -12.93
N PRO A 188 -17.63 33.07 -13.69
CA PRO A 188 -16.21 33.00 -13.96
C PRO A 188 -15.43 32.99 -12.64
N VAL A 189 -14.61 31.96 -12.43
CA VAL A 189 -13.81 31.86 -11.21
C VAL A 189 -12.68 32.88 -11.26
N PRO A 190 -12.46 33.67 -10.19
CA PRO A 190 -11.32 34.57 -10.13
C PRO A 190 -10.00 33.81 -10.25
N GLY A 191 -9.10 34.29 -11.10
CA GLY A 191 -7.79 33.67 -11.34
C GLY A 191 -6.88 33.58 -10.10
N SER A 192 -7.24 34.23 -8.99
CA SER A 192 -6.54 34.11 -7.71
C SER A 192 -6.84 32.82 -6.94
N VAL A 193 -7.91 32.10 -7.31
CA VAL A 193 -8.37 30.89 -6.61
C VAL A 193 -7.80 29.62 -7.25
N LEU A 194 -7.67 29.63 -8.58
CA LEU A 194 -7.20 28.51 -9.38
C LEU A 194 -5.69 28.65 -9.68
N PRO A 195 -4.96 27.53 -9.85
CA PRO A 195 -3.61 27.59 -10.38
C PRO A 195 -3.61 28.10 -11.82
N THR A 196 -2.51 28.71 -12.25
CA THR A 196 -2.38 29.24 -13.62
C THR A 196 -2.41 28.13 -14.67
N ARG A 197 -1.83 26.97 -14.36
CA ARG A 197 -1.86 25.75 -15.16
C ARG A 197 -1.85 24.52 -14.26
N LEU A 198 -2.30 23.40 -14.81
CA LEU A 198 -2.34 22.11 -14.11
C LEU A 198 -1.84 21.02 -15.06
N SER A 199 -0.89 20.22 -14.61
CA SER A 199 -0.41 19.06 -15.37
C SER A 199 -0.82 17.77 -14.69
N LEU A 200 -1.24 16.77 -15.46
CA LEU A 200 -1.48 15.40 -15.05
C LEU A 200 -0.48 14.52 -15.78
N PHE A 201 0.35 13.76 -15.07
CA PHE A 201 1.47 13.06 -15.67
C PHE A 201 1.48 11.57 -15.33
N GLY A 202 1.57 10.72 -16.35
CA GLY A 202 1.77 9.28 -16.19
C GLY A 202 0.61 8.60 -15.47
N ILE A 203 -0.61 9.03 -15.75
CA ILE A 203 -1.83 8.56 -15.11
C ILE A 203 -2.52 7.54 -16.03
N PRO A 204 -2.46 6.23 -15.75
CA PRO A 204 -3.03 5.19 -16.62
C PRO A 204 -4.57 5.17 -16.64
N THR A 205 -5.23 5.74 -15.62
CA THR A 205 -6.69 5.82 -15.56
C THR A 205 -7.15 6.91 -14.60
N LEU A 206 -8.32 7.51 -14.85
CA LEU A 206 -9.05 8.33 -13.89
C LEU A 206 -10.52 7.92 -13.85
N PRO A 207 -11.17 7.99 -12.68
CA PRO A 207 -12.62 7.87 -12.60
C PRO A 207 -13.30 8.92 -13.49
N PRO A 208 -14.42 8.58 -14.19
CA PRO A 208 -15.13 9.53 -15.05
C PRO A 208 -15.53 10.82 -14.32
N SER A 209 -15.92 10.70 -13.05
CA SER A 209 -16.25 11.84 -12.19
C SER A 209 -15.08 12.80 -11.99
N GLN A 210 -13.85 12.30 -11.87
CA GLN A 210 -12.64 13.12 -11.72
C GLN A 210 -12.23 13.75 -13.05
N LEU A 211 -12.29 12.99 -14.14
CA LEU A 211 -12.00 13.50 -15.48
C LEU A 211 -12.95 14.63 -15.85
N ALA A 212 -14.25 14.50 -15.55
CA ALA A 212 -15.25 15.55 -15.76
C ALA A 212 -14.88 16.84 -15.01
N VAL A 213 -14.34 16.75 -13.79
CA VAL A 213 -13.86 17.93 -13.05
C VAL A 213 -12.69 18.59 -13.77
N PHE A 214 -11.69 17.83 -14.22
CA PHE A 214 -10.56 18.39 -14.96
C PHE A 214 -10.98 18.99 -16.30
N ALA A 215 -11.88 18.34 -17.04
CA ALA A 215 -12.43 18.87 -18.28
C ALA A 215 -13.16 20.21 -18.05
N ARG A 216 -13.97 20.31 -16.99
CA ARG A 216 -14.65 21.57 -16.61
C ARG A 216 -13.67 22.65 -16.15
N LEU A 217 -12.63 22.30 -15.41
CA LEU A 217 -11.56 23.24 -15.05
C LEU A 217 -10.80 23.72 -16.28
N ALA A 218 -10.67 22.86 -17.29
CA ALA A 218 -10.03 23.19 -18.55
C ALA A 218 -10.80 24.24 -19.37
N GLU A 219 -12.02 24.64 -18.99
CA GLU A 219 -12.67 25.81 -19.58
C GLU A 219 -12.09 27.13 -19.04
N ALA A 220 -11.48 27.11 -17.84
CA ALA A 220 -10.99 28.29 -17.14
C ALA A 220 -9.45 28.39 -17.08
N LEU A 221 -8.72 27.27 -17.18
CA LEU A 221 -7.25 27.22 -17.13
C LEU A 221 -6.66 26.19 -18.11
N GLU A 222 -5.35 26.23 -18.31
CA GLU A 222 -4.63 25.24 -19.12
C GLU A 222 -4.41 23.95 -18.34
N VAL A 223 -5.06 22.87 -18.79
CA VAL A 223 -4.90 21.53 -18.22
C VAL A 223 -4.14 20.67 -19.22
N HIS A 224 -2.95 20.22 -18.85
CA HIS A 224 -2.12 19.35 -19.66
C HIS A 224 -2.23 17.91 -19.13
N LEU A 225 -2.68 16.97 -19.97
CA LEU A 225 -2.71 15.55 -19.67
C LEU A 225 -1.62 14.85 -20.48
N PHE A 226 -0.58 14.36 -19.81
CA PHE A 226 0.50 13.57 -20.40
C PHE A 226 0.19 12.08 -20.24
N LEU A 227 -0.35 11.51 -21.31
CA LEU A 227 -0.82 10.14 -21.38
C LEU A 227 0.19 9.25 -22.09
N LEU A 228 0.70 8.25 -21.38
CA LEU A 228 1.45 7.16 -22.01
C LEU A 228 0.48 6.34 -22.86
N ASN A 229 0.60 6.46 -24.18
CA ASN A 229 -0.22 5.77 -25.14
C ASN A 229 0.66 4.79 -25.94
N PRO A 230 0.46 3.46 -25.80
CA PRO A 230 1.30 2.48 -26.48
C PRO A 230 1.04 2.41 -27.99
N CYS A 231 -0.07 2.97 -28.47
CA CYS A 231 -0.51 2.89 -29.87
C CYS A 231 -0.79 4.28 -30.43
N ARG A 232 -0.33 4.54 -31.66
CA ARG A 232 -0.55 5.84 -32.33
C ARG A 232 -1.88 5.92 -33.06
N GLN A 233 -2.46 4.77 -33.36
CA GLN A 233 -3.73 4.66 -34.06
C GLN A 233 -4.87 4.69 -33.04
N PHE A 234 -6.08 4.99 -33.50
CA PHE A 234 -7.24 4.95 -32.62
C PHE A 234 -7.52 3.49 -32.21
N TRP A 235 -7.55 3.22 -30.90
CA TRP A 235 -7.72 1.86 -30.37
C TRP A 235 -8.74 1.75 -29.24
N ALA A 236 -9.53 2.80 -28.97
CA ALA A 236 -10.53 2.81 -27.91
C ALA A 236 -11.66 1.75 -28.13
N GLU A 237 -11.80 1.24 -29.35
CA GLU A 237 -12.86 0.29 -29.72
C GLU A 237 -12.38 -1.16 -29.91
N ILE A 238 -11.07 -1.42 -29.84
CA ILE A 238 -10.55 -2.79 -30.08
C ILE A 238 -11.08 -3.77 -29.03
N ARG A 239 -11.28 -5.02 -29.44
CA ARG A 239 -11.80 -6.10 -28.59
C ARG A 239 -10.97 -7.36 -28.78
N SER A 240 -10.79 -8.12 -27.70
CA SER A 240 -10.10 -9.42 -27.76
C SER A 240 -11.00 -10.49 -28.37
N GLU A 241 -10.41 -11.52 -28.99
CA GLU A 241 -11.15 -12.66 -29.55
C GLU A 241 -12.04 -13.36 -28.51
N ARG A 242 -11.58 -13.44 -27.25
CA ARG A 242 -12.36 -14.00 -26.14
C ARG A 242 -13.60 -13.17 -25.80
N GLU A 243 -13.51 -11.84 -25.86
CA GLU A 243 -14.64 -10.94 -25.63
C GLU A 243 -15.66 -11.02 -26.77
N ILE A 244 -15.17 -11.11 -28.02
CA ILE A 244 -16.00 -11.29 -29.21
C ILE A 244 -16.76 -12.62 -29.10
N ALA A 245 -16.06 -13.73 -28.83
CA ALA A 245 -16.66 -15.06 -28.71
C ALA A 245 -17.75 -15.15 -27.61
N ARG A 246 -17.60 -14.41 -26.51
CA ARG A 246 -18.60 -14.33 -25.43
C ARG A 246 -19.85 -13.52 -25.80
N ARG A 247 -19.78 -12.61 -26.77
CA ARG A 247 -20.90 -11.74 -27.18
C ARG A 247 -21.63 -12.25 -28.42
N VAL A 248 -20.95 -13.04 -29.26
CA VAL A 248 -21.50 -13.67 -30.46
C VAL A 248 -22.54 -14.76 -30.15
N THR A 249 -22.70 -15.17 -28.88
CA THR A 249 -23.79 -16.07 -28.48
C THR A 249 -25.20 -15.48 -28.66
N ASP A 250 -25.34 -14.16 -28.85
CA ASP A 250 -26.65 -13.47 -28.97
C ASP A 250 -26.89 -12.73 -30.31
N ARG A 251 -25.90 -12.62 -31.22
CA ARG A 251 -26.05 -11.96 -32.56
C ARG A 251 -25.12 -12.56 -33.63
N ASP A 252 -25.49 -12.39 -34.90
CA ASP A 252 -24.69 -12.83 -36.05
C ASP A 252 -23.32 -12.11 -36.05
N PRO A 253 -22.19 -12.85 -36.04
CA PRO A 253 -20.84 -12.27 -35.98
C PRO A 253 -20.51 -11.34 -37.15
N ARG A 254 -21.29 -11.35 -38.24
CA ARG A 254 -21.09 -10.46 -39.40
C ARG A 254 -21.65 -9.05 -39.23
N GLU A 255 -22.50 -8.80 -38.23
CA GLU A 255 -23.05 -7.46 -37.96
C GLU A 255 -22.17 -6.62 -37.03
N LEU A 256 -21.20 -7.25 -36.38
CA LEU A 256 -20.29 -6.59 -35.45
C LEU A 256 -18.96 -6.33 -36.18
N TYR A 257 -18.79 -5.11 -36.70
CA TYR A 257 -17.49 -4.62 -37.20
C TYR A 257 -16.51 -4.49 -36.03
N PHE A 258 -15.96 -5.61 -35.56
CA PHE A 258 -14.92 -5.60 -34.53
C PHE A 258 -13.54 -5.43 -35.18
N GLU A 259 -12.87 -4.33 -34.87
CA GLU A 259 -11.45 -4.19 -35.17
C GLU A 259 -10.66 -5.12 -34.24
N THR A 260 -10.09 -6.17 -34.82
CA THR A 260 -9.36 -7.20 -34.07
C THR A 260 -7.97 -6.71 -33.64
N GLY A 261 -7.44 -5.67 -34.31
CA GLY A 261 -6.24 -4.91 -33.93
C GLY A 261 -5.03 -5.77 -33.52
N ASN A 262 -4.15 -5.22 -32.70
CA ASN A 262 -3.07 -5.99 -32.07
C ASN A 262 -3.64 -6.84 -30.91
N SER A 263 -3.37 -8.15 -30.94
CA SER A 263 -3.91 -9.13 -29.98
C SER A 263 -3.45 -8.94 -28.53
N LEU A 264 -2.20 -8.50 -28.32
CA LEU A 264 -1.67 -8.20 -26.98
C LEU A 264 -2.35 -6.94 -26.42
N LEU A 265 -2.45 -5.88 -27.23
CA LEU A 265 -3.11 -4.66 -26.81
C LEU A 265 -4.61 -4.90 -26.52
N ALA A 266 -5.27 -5.72 -27.32
CA ALA A 266 -6.68 -6.06 -27.12
C ALA A 266 -6.93 -6.85 -25.82
N SER A 267 -5.98 -7.69 -25.39
CA SER A 267 -6.12 -8.54 -24.19
C SER A 267 -5.60 -7.89 -22.90
N CYS A 268 -4.53 -7.11 -22.98
CA CYS A 268 -3.89 -6.48 -21.83
C CYS A 268 -4.25 -4.98 -21.67
N GLY A 269 -4.78 -4.34 -22.72
CA GLY A 269 -4.98 -2.89 -22.78
C GLY A 269 -6.35 -2.38 -22.31
N THR A 270 -7.24 -3.23 -21.81
CA THR A 270 -8.64 -2.87 -21.45
C THR A 270 -8.75 -1.59 -20.62
N GLN A 271 -7.95 -1.44 -19.57
CA GLN A 271 -8.00 -0.25 -18.70
C GLN A 271 -7.57 1.03 -19.43
N GLY A 272 -6.49 0.95 -20.21
CA GLY A 272 -5.99 2.09 -20.99
C GLY A 272 -6.94 2.46 -22.12
N ARG A 273 -7.56 1.47 -22.76
CA ARG A 273 -8.58 1.62 -23.80
C ARG A 273 -9.78 2.41 -23.29
N ASP A 274 -10.35 1.96 -22.18
CA ASP A 274 -11.54 2.57 -21.60
C ASP A 274 -11.23 4.00 -21.13
N PHE A 275 -10.04 4.23 -20.57
CA PHE A 275 -9.61 5.58 -20.18
C PHE A 275 -9.37 6.51 -21.38
N LEU A 276 -8.71 6.03 -22.44
CA LEU A 276 -8.50 6.81 -23.65
C LEU A 276 -9.83 7.24 -24.28
N GLY A 277 -10.82 6.34 -24.34
CA GLY A 277 -12.17 6.67 -24.78
C GLY A 277 -12.79 7.82 -24.00
N LEU A 278 -12.77 7.74 -22.66
CA LEU A 278 -13.29 8.81 -21.79
C LEU A 278 -12.57 10.15 -21.99
N VAL A 279 -11.25 10.13 -22.23
CA VAL A 279 -10.46 11.34 -22.48
C VAL A 279 -10.83 11.96 -23.82
N LEU A 280 -10.98 11.16 -24.87
CA LEU A 280 -11.35 11.63 -26.20
C LEU A 280 -12.79 12.16 -26.25
N ASP A 281 -13.71 11.60 -25.47
CA ASP A 281 -15.07 12.11 -25.29
C ASP A 281 -15.11 13.54 -24.71
N CYS A 282 -14.01 14.01 -24.09
CA CYS A 282 -13.87 15.37 -23.60
C CYS A 282 -13.39 16.38 -24.67
N ASP A 283 -13.25 15.96 -25.93
CA ASP A 283 -12.78 16.76 -27.08
C ASP A 283 -11.47 17.53 -26.77
N PRO A 284 -10.39 16.84 -26.36
CA PRO A 284 -9.14 17.49 -26.00
C PRO A 284 -8.38 17.99 -27.24
N HIS A 285 -7.55 19.01 -27.06
CA HIS A 285 -6.55 19.37 -28.06
C HIS A 285 -5.41 18.35 -28.05
N GLU A 286 -5.32 17.52 -29.08
CA GLU A 286 -4.35 16.44 -29.15
C GLU A 286 -2.98 16.89 -29.69
N ALA A 287 -1.92 16.49 -28.99
CA ALA A 287 -0.53 16.61 -29.41
C ALA A 287 0.15 15.24 -29.26
N GLY A 288 0.54 14.62 -30.38
CA GLY A 288 1.17 13.29 -30.40
C GLY A 288 2.67 13.36 -30.65
N ALA A 289 3.45 12.73 -29.78
CA ALA A 289 4.89 12.51 -29.90
C ALA A 289 5.21 11.00 -29.76
N PHE A 290 5.02 10.26 -30.86
CA PHE A 290 5.29 8.82 -30.92
C PHE A 290 6.64 8.55 -31.59
N GLU A 291 7.49 7.75 -30.93
CA GLU A 291 8.79 7.32 -31.44
C GLU A 291 8.71 5.93 -32.06
N GLU A 292 9.40 5.71 -33.18
CA GLU A 292 9.46 4.38 -33.81
C GLU A 292 10.47 3.49 -33.07
N PRO A 293 10.05 2.33 -32.52
CA PRO A 293 10.96 1.42 -31.80
C PRO A 293 12.02 0.77 -32.70
N GLY A 294 11.69 0.56 -33.98
CA GLY A 294 12.52 -0.21 -34.92
C GLY A 294 12.01 -1.64 -35.13
N GLU A 295 12.78 -2.45 -35.86
CA GLU A 295 12.46 -3.85 -36.18
C GLU A 295 13.70 -4.77 -36.17
N ASP A 296 14.75 -4.38 -35.44
CA ASP A 296 16.04 -5.06 -35.37
C ASP A 296 16.08 -6.19 -34.33
N THR A 297 15.22 -6.13 -33.30
CA THR A 297 15.04 -7.17 -32.27
C THR A 297 13.59 -7.61 -32.17
N LEU A 298 13.36 -8.77 -31.58
CA LEU A 298 12.04 -9.31 -31.27
C LEU A 298 11.24 -8.33 -30.40
N LEU A 299 11.88 -7.72 -29.39
CA LEU A 299 11.25 -6.70 -28.56
C LEU A 299 10.79 -5.49 -29.39
N HIS A 300 11.66 -4.96 -30.26
CA HIS A 300 11.31 -3.83 -31.12
C HIS A 300 10.20 -4.19 -32.11
N CYS A 301 10.22 -5.39 -32.71
CA CYS A 301 9.12 -5.85 -33.55
C CYS A 301 7.79 -5.88 -32.78
N LEU A 302 7.77 -6.41 -31.55
CA LEU A 302 6.56 -6.44 -30.72
C LEU A 302 6.07 -5.03 -30.36
N GLN A 303 6.98 -4.13 -29.99
CA GLN A 303 6.64 -2.74 -29.67
C GLN A 303 6.10 -1.99 -30.90
N THR A 304 6.70 -2.21 -32.07
CA THR A 304 6.25 -1.65 -33.36
C THR A 304 4.87 -2.18 -33.74
N ASP A 305 4.62 -3.47 -33.53
CA ASP A 305 3.32 -4.09 -33.83
C ASP A 305 2.21 -3.55 -32.92
N ILE A 306 2.50 -3.29 -31.65
CA ILE A 306 1.58 -2.61 -30.72
C ILE A 306 1.36 -1.15 -31.15
N LEU A 307 2.44 -0.43 -31.51
CA LEU A 307 2.38 0.98 -31.91
C LEU A 307 1.49 1.20 -33.14
N HIS A 308 1.56 0.28 -34.10
CA HIS A 308 0.82 0.33 -35.37
C HIS A 308 -0.43 -0.58 -35.38
N LEU A 309 -0.89 -1.02 -34.21
CA LEU A 309 -2.12 -1.82 -34.03
C LEU A 309 -2.25 -3.05 -34.95
N GLN A 310 -1.14 -3.74 -35.22
CA GLN A 310 -1.08 -4.83 -36.19
C GLN A 310 -0.62 -6.15 -35.56
N ASN A 311 -0.96 -7.26 -36.20
CA ASN A 311 -0.41 -8.59 -35.90
C ASN A 311 0.41 -9.09 -37.10
N ARG A 312 1.63 -9.56 -36.87
CA ARG A 312 2.44 -10.18 -37.94
C ARG A 312 1.90 -11.55 -38.34
N GLY A 313 1.81 -11.78 -39.64
CA GLY A 313 1.23 -12.97 -40.26
C GLY A 313 -0.26 -12.83 -40.59
N GLU A 314 -0.86 -11.68 -40.31
CA GLU A 314 -2.25 -11.35 -40.63
C GLU A 314 -2.32 -10.13 -41.54
N HIS A 315 -3.45 -9.96 -42.25
CA HIS A 315 -3.76 -8.75 -43.04
C HIS A 315 -2.65 -8.24 -43.97
N GLY A 316 -1.80 -9.13 -44.48
CA GLY A 316 -0.71 -8.79 -45.40
C GLY A 316 0.59 -8.32 -44.73
N VAL A 317 0.66 -8.30 -43.39
CA VAL A 317 1.89 -8.04 -42.64
C VAL A 317 2.70 -9.34 -42.55
N PRO A 318 3.90 -9.44 -43.14
CA PRO A 318 4.69 -10.66 -43.11
C PRO A 318 5.27 -10.94 -41.72
N ARG A 319 5.57 -12.21 -41.45
CA ARG A 319 6.37 -12.59 -40.29
C ARG A 319 7.84 -12.30 -40.56
N ASN A 320 8.52 -11.68 -39.59
CA ASN A 320 9.96 -11.47 -39.66
C ASN A 320 10.70 -12.72 -39.14
N PRO A 321 11.84 -13.12 -39.76
CA PRO A 321 12.71 -14.13 -39.17
C PRO A 321 13.37 -13.56 -37.91
N ILE A 322 13.32 -14.32 -36.81
CA ILE A 322 14.00 -13.96 -35.56
C ILE A 322 15.47 -14.35 -35.67
N ARG A 323 16.37 -13.44 -35.29
CA ARG A 323 17.80 -13.71 -35.31
C ARG A 323 18.17 -14.68 -34.18
N SER A 324 19.10 -15.60 -34.44
CA SER A 324 19.52 -16.60 -33.44
C SER A 324 20.30 -16.00 -32.25
N ASP A 325 20.90 -14.82 -32.45
CA ASP A 325 21.64 -14.05 -31.45
C ASP A 325 20.76 -13.07 -30.66
N ASP A 326 19.46 -12.96 -30.99
CA ASP A 326 18.55 -12.05 -30.29
C ASP A 326 18.26 -12.55 -28.86
N ARG A 327 18.44 -11.65 -27.89
CA ARG A 327 18.23 -11.89 -26.45
C ARG A 327 17.31 -10.86 -25.80
N SER A 328 16.65 -10.03 -26.61
CA SER A 328 15.77 -8.94 -26.15
C SER A 328 14.54 -9.42 -25.36
N VAL A 329 14.07 -10.63 -25.65
CA VAL A 329 12.97 -11.30 -24.93
C VAL A 329 13.38 -12.74 -24.69
N GLN A 330 13.39 -13.15 -23.42
CA GLN A 330 13.79 -14.49 -23.00
C GLN A 330 12.77 -15.05 -22.01
N ILE A 331 12.59 -16.38 -22.04
CA ILE A 331 11.69 -17.10 -21.15
C ILE A 331 12.52 -18.14 -20.41
N HIS A 332 12.55 -18.03 -19.09
CA HIS A 332 13.29 -18.94 -18.21
C HIS A 332 12.30 -19.77 -17.39
N SER A 333 12.50 -21.09 -17.37
CA SER A 333 11.71 -22.01 -16.54
C SER A 333 12.61 -22.59 -15.45
N CYS A 334 12.29 -22.25 -14.21
CA CYS A 334 13.08 -22.61 -13.03
C CYS A 334 12.26 -23.50 -12.08
N HIS A 335 12.95 -24.27 -11.23
CA HIS A 335 12.31 -25.28 -10.37
C HIS A 335 11.96 -24.76 -8.96
N SER A 336 12.45 -23.57 -8.58
CA SER A 336 12.19 -22.93 -7.30
C SER A 336 12.49 -21.42 -7.36
N PRO A 337 11.94 -20.61 -6.43
CA PRO A 337 12.27 -19.18 -6.31
C PRO A 337 13.77 -18.92 -6.12
N MET A 338 14.44 -19.75 -5.31
CA MET A 338 15.90 -19.67 -5.14
C MET A 338 16.62 -19.83 -6.48
N ARG A 339 16.26 -20.86 -7.25
CA ARG A 339 16.90 -21.11 -8.55
C ARG A 339 16.58 -20.03 -9.57
N GLU A 340 15.38 -19.46 -9.52
CA GLU A 340 14.99 -18.34 -10.38
C GLU A 340 15.84 -17.09 -10.12
N VAL A 341 16.07 -16.75 -8.84
CA VAL A 341 16.93 -15.62 -8.46
C VAL A 341 18.39 -15.87 -8.83
N GLU A 342 18.91 -17.09 -8.65
CA GLU A 342 20.26 -17.46 -9.11
C GLU A 342 20.42 -17.28 -10.62
N VAL A 343 19.46 -17.79 -11.41
CA VAL A 343 19.47 -17.67 -12.87
C VAL A 343 19.36 -16.20 -13.30
N LEU A 344 18.51 -15.41 -12.64
CA LEU A 344 18.41 -13.97 -12.87
C LEU A 344 19.75 -13.27 -12.61
N TYR A 345 20.39 -13.57 -11.49
CA TYR A 345 21.66 -12.97 -11.11
C TYR A 345 22.77 -13.28 -12.12
N ASP A 346 22.92 -14.55 -12.51
CA ASP A 346 23.87 -14.97 -13.56
C ASP A 346 23.57 -14.27 -14.90
N HIS A 347 22.29 -14.08 -15.22
CA HIS A 347 21.88 -13.41 -16.45
C HIS A 347 22.21 -11.91 -16.42
N LEU A 348 21.96 -11.22 -15.31
CA LEU A 348 22.31 -9.82 -15.15
C LEU A 348 23.82 -9.60 -15.22
N LEU A 349 24.63 -10.50 -14.61
CA LEU A 349 26.09 -10.44 -14.75
C LEU A 349 26.52 -10.51 -16.22
N ALA A 350 25.95 -11.45 -16.99
CA ALA A 350 26.26 -11.58 -18.41
C ALA A 350 25.84 -10.33 -19.21
N LEU A 351 24.72 -9.68 -18.85
CA LEU A 351 24.28 -8.44 -19.48
C LEU A 351 25.24 -7.27 -19.18
N PHE A 352 25.64 -7.10 -17.92
CA PHE A 352 26.61 -6.06 -17.53
C PHE A 352 28.00 -6.29 -18.13
N GLU A 353 28.41 -7.54 -18.34
CA GLU A 353 29.66 -7.85 -19.03
C GLU A 353 29.59 -7.56 -20.54
N ALA A 354 28.43 -7.81 -21.16
CA ALA A 354 28.23 -7.62 -22.59
C ALA A 354 28.03 -6.14 -22.99
N ASP A 355 27.37 -5.34 -22.15
CA ASP A 355 27.09 -3.93 -22.40
C ASP A 355 27.60 -3.03 -21.25
N PRO A 356 28.77 -2.39 -21.43
CA PRO A 356 29.33 -1.48 -20.43
C PRO A 356 28.51 -0.20 -20.17
N ALA A 357 27.55 0.12 -21.05
CA ALA A 357 26.67 1.28 -20.86
C ALA A 357 25.46 0.99 -19.96
N LEU A 358 25.17 -0.30 -19.70
CA LEU A 358 24.06 -0.71 -18.86
C LEU A 358 24.43 -0.55 -17.38
N GLU A 359 23.75 0.34 -16.67
CA GLU A 359 23.95 0.52 -15.24
C GLU A 359 22.93 -0.30 -14.44
N PRO A 360 23.25 -0.73 -13.19
CA PRO A 360 22.27 -1.39 -12.32
C PRO A 360 21.00 -0.55 -12.08
N GLY A 361 21.07 0.78 -12.22
CA GLY A 361 19.92 1.67 -12.11
C GLY A 361 18.93 1.57 -13.28
N ASP A 362 19.33 1.00 -14.41
CA ASP A 362 18.48 0.79 -15.60
C ASP A 362 17.65 -0.50 -15.51
N VAL A 363 17.92 -1.35 -14.51
CA VAL A 363 17.29 -2.66 -14.35
C VAL A 363 16.20 -2.61 -13.30
N ALA A 364 14.99 -3.05 -13.67
CA ALA A 364 13.88 -3.27 -12.75
C ALA A 364 13.48 -4.75 -12.72
N VAL A 365 13.43 -5.33 -11.52
CA VAL A 365 12.98 -6.71 -11.29
C VAL A 365 11.64 -6.64 -10.55
N MET A 366 10.60 -7.22 -11.13
CA MET A 366 9.25 -7.20 -10.57
C MET A 366 8.80 -8.63 -10.24
N THR A 367 8.17 -8.80 -9.08
CA THR A 367 7.59 -10.06 -8.61
C THR A 367 6.19 -9.81 -8.04
N PRO A 368 5.24 -10.75 -8.20
CA PRO A 368 3.89 -10.60 -7.62
C PRO A 368 3.90 -10.57 -6.09
N ASP A 369 4.93 -11.14 -5.44
CA ASP A 369 5.07 -11.15 -3.98
C ASP A 369 6.54 -10.94 -3.59
N ILE A 370 6.90 -9.69 -3.27
CA ILE A 370 8.27 -9.34 -2.90
C ILE A 370 8.66 -9.90 -1.53
N GLU A 371 7.72 -10.14 -0.63
CA GLU A 371 8.00 -10.70 0.71
C GLU A 371 8.47 -12.15 0.60
N ALA A 372 7.87 -12.92 -0.31
CA ALA A 372 8.29 -14.30 -0.57
C ALA A 372 9.67 -14.38 -1.22
N TYR A 373 10.03 -13.42 -2.08
CA TYR A 373 11.31 -13.42 -2.82
C TYR A 373 12.47 -12.75 -2.08
N ALA A 374 12.15 -11.82 -1.18
CA ALA A 374 13.10 -11.02 -0.42
C ALA A 374 14.28 -11.80 0.18
N PRO A 375 14.07 -12.92 0.93
CA PRO A 375 15.16 -13.69 1.49
C PRO A 375 16.07 -14.34 0.44
N PHE A 376 15.51 -14.77 -0.70
CA PHE A 376 16.29 -15.38 -1.78
C PHE A 376 17.14 -14.35 -2.52
N VAL A 377 16.59 -13.15 -2.75
CA VAL A 377 17.36 -12.03 -3.32
C VAL A 377 18.51 -11.64 -2.42
N GLU A 378 18.28 -11.52 -1.10
CA GLU A 378 19.37 -11.25 -0.14
C GLU A 378 20.42 -12.37 -0.10
N ALA A 379 20.00 -13.63 -0.14
CA ALA A 379 20.92 -14.76 -0.14
C ALA A 379 21.82 -14.77 -1.37
N VAL A 380 21.28 -14.52 -2.57
CA VAL A 380 22.03 -14.56 -3.83
C VAL A 380 22.84 -13.28 -4.06
N PHE A 381 22.20 -12.12 -3.98
CA PHE A 381 22.86 -10.84 -4.30
C PHE A 381 23.70 -10.30 -3.12
N GLY A 382 23.32 -10.61 -1.89
CA GLY A 382 23.97 -10.10 -0.67
C GLY A 382 25.25 -10.85 -0.29
N THR A 383 25.41 -12.11 -0.72
CA THR A 383 26.60 -12.94 -0.41
C THR A 383 27.63 -13.00 -1.54
N ALA A 384 27.39 -12.27 -2.63
CA ALA A 384 28.27 -12.24 -3.80
C ALA A 384 29.69 -11.73 -3.46
N GLU A 385 30.70 -12.33 -4.08
CA GLU A 385 32.09 -11.89 -3.99
C GLU A 385 32.27 -10.47 -4.57
N PRO A 386 33.28 -9.70 -4.11
CA PRO A 386 33.43 -8.29 -4.49
C PRO A 386 33.52 -8.02 -6.00
N ASP A 387 34.08 -8.96 -6.75
CA ASP A 387 34.25 -8.91 -8.21
C ASP A 387 32.96 -9.20 -8.99
N ARG A 388 31.94 -9.80 -8.36
CA ARG A 388 30.63 -10.11 -8.95
C ARG A 388 29.48 -9.33 -8.32
N ARG A 389 29.78 -8.39 -7.43
CA ARG A 389 28.75 -7.71 -6.67
C ARG A 389 27.91 -6.77 -7.54
N ILE A 390 26.62 -7.05 -7.66
CA ILE A 390 25.64 -6.15 -8.27
C ILE A 390 24.91 -5.40 -7.13
N PRO A 391 24.96 -4.05 -7.08
CA PRO A 391 24.17 -3.28 -6.13
C PRO A 391 22.67 -3.49 -6.37
N PHE A 392 21.91 -3.70 -5.30
CA PHE A 392 20.46 -3.86 -5.38
C PHE A 392 19.76 -3.15 -4.22
N SER A 393 18.49 -2.80 -4.43
CA SER A 393 17.57 -2.28 -3.43
C SER A 393 16.23 -2.98 -3.62
N ILE A 394 15.62 -3.41 -2.53
CA ILE A 394 14.31 -4.04 -2.54
C ILE A 394 13.30 -3.01 -2.05
N ALA A 395 12.31 -2.71 -2.88
CA ALA A 395 11.23 -1.78 -2.57
C ALA A 395 9.94 -2.54 -2.22
N ASP A 396 8.93 -1.82 -1.72
CA ASP A 396 7.58 -2.31 -1.43
C ASP A 396 7.48 -3.42 -0.37
N ARG A 397 8.47 -3.54 0.53
CA ARG A 397 8.33 -4.38 1.73
C ARG A 397 7.43 -3.70 2.76
N ARG A 398 6.73 -4.51 3.54
CA ARG A 398 5.98 -4.01 4.70
C ARG A 398 6.98 -3.44 5.70
N GLN A 399 6.68 -2.26 6.23
CA GLN A 399 7.50 -1.54 7.22
C GLN A 399 7.88 -2.38 8.46
N ARG A 400 7.10 -3.43 8.76
CA ARG A 400 7.36 -4.42 9.83
C ARG A 400 8.63 -5.26 9.59
N ALA A 401 9.00 -5.52 8.32
CA ALA A 401 10.15 -6.35 7.95
C ALA A 401 11.46 -5.56 7.86
N GLU A 402 11.38 -4.24 7.62
CA GLU A 402 12.56 -3.40 7.41
C GLU A 402 13.17 -2.82 8.70
N SER A 403 12.39 -2.76 9.79
CA SER A 403 12.81 -2.15 11.05
C SER A 403 12.76 -3.15 12.21
N PRO A 404 13.92 -3.52 12.80
CA PRO A 404 13.98 -4.36 14.00
C PRO A 404 13.17 -3.79 15.18
N VAL A 405 13.06 -2.46 15.26
CA VAL A 405 12.24 -1.78 16.28
C VAL A 405 10.76 -2.02 16.03
N ALA A 406 10.30 -1.93 14.77
CA ALA A 406 8.92 -2.22 14.42
C ALA A 406 8.59 -3.69 14.70
N THR A 407 9.49 -4.62 14.34
CA THR A 407 9.34 -6.04 14.68
C THR A 407 9.19 -6.24 16.20
N ALA A 408 10.08 -5.65 17.00
CA ALA A 408 10.01 -5.73 18.46
C ALA A 408 8.69 -5.19 19.03
N PHE A 409 8.23 -4.05 18.53
CA PHE A 409 6.99 -3.43 18.98
C PHE A 409 5.77 -4.32 18.70
N PHE A 410 5.64 -4.87 17.50
CA PHE A 410 4.53 -5.77 17.19
C PHE A 410 4.63 -7.10 17.94
N SER A 411 5.83 -7.66 18.12
CA SER A 411 6.03 -8.86 18.94
C SER A 411 5.66 -8.63 20.40
N LEU A 412 5.91 -7.43 20.95
CA LEU A 412 5.45 -7.05 22.29
C LEU A 412 3.92 -7.07 22.39
N LEU A 413 3.21 -6.48 21.43
CA LEU A 413 1.74 -6.49 21.40
C LEU A 413 1.18 -7.91 21.30
N GLU A 414 1.77 -8.75 20.44
CA GLU A 414 1.39 -10.16 20.30
C GLU A 414 1.62 -10.94 21.61
N ILE A 415 2.73 -10.68 22.31
CA ILE A 415 3.00 -11.32 23.61
C ILE A 415 1.97 -10.93 24.66
N VAL A 416 1.55 -9.67 24.68
CA VAL A 416 0.58 -9.16 25.65
C VAL A 416 -0.79 -9.82 25.50
N GLU A 417 -1.21 -10.10 24.26
CA GLU A 417 -2.44 -10.85 23.97
C GLU A 417 -2.26 -12.38 24.12
N SER A 418 -1.02 -12.87 24.15
CA SER A 418 -0.70 -14.29 24.28
C SER A 418 -0.82 -14.80 25.71
N ARG A 419 -0.54 -16.10 25.88
CA ARG A 419 -0.39 -16.75 27.19
C ARG A 419 0.99 -16.54 27.83
N PHE A 420 1.79 -15.59 27.36
CA PHE A 420 3.17 -15.36 27.83
C PHE A 420 4.05 -16.61 27.69
N GLY A 421 4.03 -17.25 26.51
CA GLY A 421 4.81 -18.45 26.24
C GLY A 421 6.32 -18.20 26.37
N ALA A 422 7.06 -19.17 26.92
CA ALA A 422 8.49 -19.05 27.13
C ALA A 422 9.26 -18.67 25.85
N ASP A 423 8.96 -19.35 24.75
CA ASP A 423 9.62 -19.12 23.46
C ASP A 423 9.33 -17.74 22.86
N GLN A 424 8.13 -17.20 23.05
CA GLN A 424 7.76 -15.88 22.54
C GLN A 424 8.51 -14.77 23.29
N VAL A 425 8.56 -14.86 24.62
CA VAL A 425 9.27 -13.88 25.46
C VAL A 425 10.78 -13.94 25.22
N LEU A 426 11.35 -15.15 25.07
CA LEU A 426 12.75 -15.31 24.69
C LEU A 426 13.02 -14.78 23.28
N GLY A 427 12.11 -15.02 22.33
CA GLY A 427 12.19 -14.47 20.97
C GLY A 427 12.20 -12.93 20.95
N LEU A 428 11.42 -12.28 21.81
CA LEU A 428 11.48 -10.81 21.96
C LEU A 428 12.84 -10.36 22.50
N LEU A 429 13.41 -11.09 23.45
CA LEU A 429 14.74 -10.83 23.99
C LEU A 429 15.86 -11.06 22.94
N GLU A 430 15.62 -11.86 21.90
CA GLU A 430 16.54 -12.04 20.78
C GLU A 430 16.57 -10.86 19.80
N ILE A 431 15.71 -9.86 19.97
CA ILE A 431 15.72 -8.67 19.11
C ILE A 431 16.72 -7.65 19.65
N GLU A 432 17.67 -7.23 18.83
CA GLU A 432 18.80 -6.37 19.25
C GLU A 432 18.36 -5.08 19.98
N PRO A 433 17.43 -4.26 19.47
CA PRO A 433 16.92 -3.10 20.20
C PRO A 433 16.43 -3.39 21.62
N VAL A 434 15.79 -4.55 21.83
CA VAL A 434 15.30 -4.98 23.15
C VAL A 434 16.49 -5.32 24.04
N ARG A 435 17.45 -6.13 23.56
CA ARG A 435 18.68 -6.44 24.31
C ARG A 435 19.42 -5.19 24.76
N ARG A 436 19.64 -4.26 23.83
CA ARG A 436 20.32 -2.99 24.11
C ARG A 436 19.58 -2.18 25.18
N ARG A 437 18.24 -2.11 25.13
CA ARG A 437 17.41 -1.39 26.11
C ARG A 437 17.53 -1.93 27.53
N PHE A 438 17.73 -3.23 27.69
CA PHE A 438 17.90 -3.89 29.00
C PHE A 438 19.36 -4.17 29.34
N GLY A 439 20.31 -3.79 28.48
CA GLY A 439 21.75 -4.01 28.71
C GLY A 439 22.18 -5.48 28.72
N ILE A 440 21.41 -6.36 28.08
CA ILE A 440 21.66 -7.81 28.01
C ILE A 440 22.57 -8.08 26.81
N ALA A 441 23.70 -8.74 27.02
CA ALA A 441 24.59 -9.09 25.92
C ALA A 441 24.03 -10.29 25.14
N GLU A 442 24.42 -10.44 23.88
CA GLU A 442 23.98 -11.58 23.06
C GLU A 442 24.41 -12.93 23.65
N ALA A 443 25.61 -12.99 24.23
CA ALA A 443 26.11 -14.18 24.91
C ALA A 443 25.28 -14.57 26.15
N ASP A 444 24.64 -13.60 26.82
CA ASP A 444 23.83 -13.83 28.02
C ASP A 444 22.49 -14.50 27.69
N VAL A 445 22.00 -14.38 26.45
CA VAL A 445 20.71 -14.94 26.02
C VAL A 445 20.70 -16.48 26.13
N ALA A 446 21.82 -17.13 25.81
CA ALA A 446 21.95 -18.58 25.95
C ALA A 446 21.76 -19.03 27.41
N GLN A 447 22.42 -18.33 28.34
CA GLN A 447 22.28 -18.60 29.77
C GLN A 447 20.85 -18.36 30.28
N ILE A 448 20.21 -17.27 29.84
CA ILE A 448 18.81 -16.99 30.18
C ILE A 448 17.89 -18.11 29.68
N ARG A 449 18.12 -18.64 28.47
CA ARG A 449 17.35 -19.75 27.92
C ARG A 449 17.51 -21.02 28.77
N ASP A 450 18.73 -21.34 29.18
CA ASP A 450 19.00 -22.50 30.03
C ASP A 450 18.29 -22.36 31.39
N TRP A 451 18.34 -21.19 32.02
CA TRP A 451 17.60 -20.91 33.24
C TRP A 451 16.09 -21.05 33.11
N VAL A 452 15.50 -20.49 32.05
CA VAL A 452 14.06 -20.60 31.78
C VAL A 452 13.65 -22.07 31.61
N ARG A 453 14.47 -22.86 30.90
CA ARG A 453 14.24 -24.30 30.70
C ARG A 453 14.34 -25.08 32.02
N GLU A 454 15.37 -24.84 32.83
CA GLU A 454 15.69 -25.64 34.01
C GLU A 454 14.86 -25.29 35.25
N THR A 455 14.45 -24.02 35.37
CA THR A 455 13.46 -23.60 36.36
C THR A 455 12.05 -24.09 36.01
N GLY A 456 11.86 -24.54 34.77
CA GLY A 456 10.63 -25.16 34.28
C GLY A 456 9.57 -24.15 33.88
N VAL A 457 9.95 -22.92 33.52
CA VAL A 457 9.01 -21.91 33.00
C VAL A 457 8.45 -22.39 31.66
N ARG A 458 7.13 -22.28 31.50
CA ARG A 458 6.45 -22.67 30.25
C ARG A 458 5.59 -21.53 29.72
N TRP A 459 4.68 -21.02 30.54
CA TRP A 459 3.75 -19.96 30.16
C TRP A 459 3.04 -19.36 31.38
N GLY A 460 2.47 -18.17 31.18
CA GLY A 460 1.72 -17.43 32.19
C GLY A 460 2.65 -16.58 33.06
N VAL A 461 2.18 -15.39 33.42
CA VAL A 461 2.90 -14.50 34.32
C VAL A 461 2.91 -15.11 35.73
N ASP A 462 1.73 -15.48 36.23
CA ASP A 462 1.48 -16.05 37.55
C ASP A 462 0.15 -16.85 37.61
N GLY A 463 -0.23 -17.31 38.81
CA GLY A 463 -1.48 -18.06 39.00
C GLY A 463 -2.74 -17.24 38.70
N GLU A 464 -2.75 -15.94 39.00
CA GLU A 464 -3.89 -15.05 38.71
C GLU A 464 -4.08 -14.88 37.20
N SER A 465 -2.98 -14.76 36.45
CA SER A 465 -3.02 -14.70 34.99
C SER A 465 -3.65 -15.93 34.34
N ARG A 466 -3.52 -17.12 34.98
CA ARG A 466 -4.17 -18.35 34.53
C ARG A 466 -5.64 -18.39 34.93
N ALA A 467 -5.97 -17.94 36.13
CA ALA A 467 -7.36 -17.82 36.58
C ALA A 467 -8.18 -16.92 35.66
N ALA A 468 -7.59 -15.83 35.16
CA ALA A 468 -8.20 -14.93 34.18
C ALA A 468 -8.50 -15.59 32.81
N LEU A 469 -7.94 -16.78 32.55
CA LEU A 469 -8.21 -17.60 31.36
C LEU A 469 -9.15 -18.77 31.67
N ASP A 470 -9.87 -18.74 32.79
CA ASP A 470 -10.70 -19.83 33.30
C ASP A 470 -9.94 -21.14 33.54
N LEU A 471 -8.64 -21.05 33.85
CA LEU A 471 -7.79 -22.19 34.19
C LEU A 471 -7.49 -22.24 35.69
N PRO A 472 -7.12 -23.40 36.25
CA PRO A 472 -6.72 -23.50 37.65
C PRO A 472 -5.56 -22.55 37.96
N ALA A 473 -5.69 -21.80 39.07
CA ALA A 473 -4.73 -20.79 39.56
C ALA A 473 -3.43 -21.40 40.10
N THR A 474 -2.79 -22.25 39.31
CA THR A 474 -1.52 -22.91 39.62
C THR A 474 -0.37 -21.97 39.32
N SER A 475 0.51 -21.73 40.30
CA SER A 475 1.71 -20.91 40.13
C SER A 475 2.86 -21.65 39.46
N GLU A 476 2.84 -22.99 39.43
CA GLU A 476 3.91 -23.80 38.85
C GLU A 476 4.08 -23.52 37.34
N HIS A 477 5.32 -23.57 36.85
CA HIS A 477 5.64 -23.35 35.44
C HIS A 477 5.31 -21.94 34.89
N THR A 478 5.03 -20.96 35.76
CA THR A 478 4.85 -19.56 35.40
C THR A 478 6.17 -18.80 35.44
N TRP A 479 6.20 -17.61 34.81
CA TRP A 479 7.38 -16.75 34.83
C TRP A 479 7.75 -16.30 36.25
N ARG A 480 6.78 -15.83 37.06
CA ARG A 480 7.05 -15.43 38.46
C ARG A 480 7.64 -16.60 39.26
N ALA A 481 7.08 -17.80 39.14
CA ALA A 481 7.63 -18.97 39.84
C ALA A 481 9.05 -19.34 39.39
N GLY A 482 9.39 -19.20 38.11
CA GLY A 482 10.76 -19.42 37.63
C GLY A 482 11.74 -18.38 38.15
N LEU A 483 11.37 -17.10 38.09
CA LEU A 483 12.17 -15.99 38.60
C LEU A 483 12.38 -16.10 40.12
N ASP A 484 11.34 -16.46 40.87
CA ASP A 484 11.44 -16.67 42.33
C ASP A 484 12.45 -17.77 42.66
N ARG A 485 12.50 -18.85 41.87
CA ARG A 485 13.48 -19.94 42.05
C ARG A 485 14.91 -19.50 41.77
N LEU A 486 15.11 -18.67 40.74
CA LEU A 486 16.43 -18.11 40.40
C LEU A 486 16.91 -17.12 41.47
N LEU A 487 16.03 -16.20 41.89
CA LEU A 487 16.32 -15.21 42.93
C LEU A 487 16.57 -15.88 44.28
N LEU A 488 15.80 -16.89 44.64
CA LEU A 488 16.00 -17.66 45.85
C LEU A 488 17.30 -18.46 45.79
N GLY A 489 17.65 -19.03 44.63
CA GLY A 489 18.92 -19.72 44.40
C GLY A 489 20.14 -18.82 44.60
N TYR A 490 20.05 -17.58 44.12
CA TYR A 490 21.07 -16.55 44.36
C TYR A 490 21.25 -16.22 45.86
N ALA A 491 20.16 -16.17 46.64
CA ALA A 491 20.20 -15.80 48.05
C ALA A 491 20.49 -16.98 49.00
N LEU A 492 20.04 -18.19 48.65
CA LEU A 492 20.08 -19.38 49.48
C LEU A 492 20.43 -20.62 48.63
N PRO A 493 21.65 -21.18 48.78
CA PRO A 493 22.01 -22.43 48.13
C PRO A 493 21.09 -23.57 48.60
N ALA A 494 20.52 -24.35 47.68
CA ALA A 494 19.67 -25.50 47.96
C ALA A 494 20.50 -26.68 48.48
N ARG A 495 21.07 -26.53 49.68
CA ARG A 495 21.75 -27.61 50.40
C ARG A 495 20.78 -28.79 50.63
N GLY A 496 20.79 -29.73 49.68
CA GLY A 496 19.99 -30.95 49.71
C GLY A 496 18.54 -30.81 49.22
N ARG A 497 18.27 -29.98 48.20
CA ARG A 497 16.91 -29.82 47.60
C ARG A 497 15.81 -29.45 48.61
N ARG A 498 16.16 -28.69 49.65
CA ARG A 498 15.18 -28.23 50.63
C ARG A 498 14.34 -27.10 50.05
N LEU A 499 13.03 -27.22 50.20
CA LEU A 499 12.11 -26.14 49.89
C LEU A 499 12.22 -25.03 50.94
N PHE A 500 12.16 -23.78 50.50
CA PHE A 500 11.98 -22.61 51.35
C PHE A 500 10.68 -21.92 50.94
N ALA A 501 9.76 -21.76 51.90
CA ALA A 501 8.41 -21.23 51.63
C ALA A 501 7.67 -21.93 50.47
N GLY A 502 7.91 -23.24 50.27
CA GLY A 502 7.31 -24.02 49.18
C GLY A 502 8.04 -23.89 47.83
N ILE A 503 9.13 -23.12 47.75
CA ILE A 503 9.90 -22.87 46.52
C ILE A 503 11.24 -23.62 46.60
N LEU A 504 11.65 -24.25 45.50
CA LEU A 504 12.95 -24.93 45.39
C LEU A 504 13.99 -23.98 44.77
N PRO A 505 15.04 -23.55 45.52
CA PRO A 505 16.09 -22.69 44.97
C PRO A 505 16.82 -23.36 43.79
N TYR A 506 17.31 -22.56 42.85
CA TYR A 506 18.10 -23.01 41.71
C TYR A 506 19.57 -22.60 41.85
N ASP A 507 20.44 -23.58 42.03
CA ASP A 507 21.79 -23.37 42.58
C ASP A 507 22.83 -22.82 41.59
N GLU A 508 22.55 -22.78 40.29
CA GLU A 508 23.55 -22.40 39.29
C GLU A 508 23.72 -20.88 39.11
N VAL A 509 23.08 -20.06 39.95
CA VAL A 509 23.22 -18.60 39.91
C VAL A 509 24.25 -18.13 40.96
N GLU A 510 25.54 -18.38 40.70
CA GLU A 510 26.64 -17.89 41.55
C GLU A 510 27.61 -16.98 40.78
N GLY A 511 27.98 -15.82 41.36
CA GLY A 511 29.02 -14.94 40.81
C GLY A 511 28.55 -14.00 39.69
N ALA A 512 29.32 -13.91 38.59
CA ALA A 512 29.05 -13.00 37.47
C ALA A 512 27.63 -13.13 36.84
N PRO A 513 27.00 -14.32 36.77
CA PRO A 513 25.63 -14.48 36.29
C PRO A 513 24.56 -13.75 37.12
N SER A 514 24.83 -13.39 38.37
CA SER A 514 23.87 -12.64 39.20
C SER A 514 23.45 -11.31 38.57
N ARG A 515 24.37 -10.64 37.85
CA ARG A 515 24.04 -9.43 37.09
C ARG A 515 23.03 -9.73 35.99
N VAL A 516 23.24 -10.81 35.23
CA VAL A 516 22.36 -11.23 34.14
C VAL A 516 20.96 -11.56 34.67
N LEU A 517 20.87 -12.22 35.84
CA LEU A 517 19.59 -12.46 36.51
C LEU A 517 18.87 -11.14 36.83
N GLY A 518 19.57 -10.14 37.35
CA GLY A 518 18.98 -8.83 37.60
C GLY A 518 18.43 -8.15 36.33
N LEU A 519 19.14 -8.26 35.20
CA LEU A 519 18.67 -7.74 33.91
C LEU A 519 17.44 -8.49 33.40
N LEU A 520 17.44 -9.83 33.53
CA LEU A 520 16.28 -10.67 33.19
C LEU A 520 15.05 -10.30 34.03
N CYS A 521 15.21 -10.09 35.34
CA CYS A 521 14.13 -9.62 36.20
C CYS A 521 13.60 -8.25 35.76
N SER A 522 14.48 -7.29 35.43
CA SER A 522 14.07 -5.98 34.93
C SER A 522 13.31 -6.07 33.60
N PHE A 523 13.72 -6.97 32.72
CA PHE A 523 13.04 -7.24 31.45
C PHE A 523 11.65 -7.84 31.68
N ALA A 524 11.55 -8.88 32.49
CA ALA A 524 10.29 -9.55 32.79
C ALA A 524 9.28 -8.62 33.48
N GLU A 525 9.71 -7.84 34.47
CA GLU A 525 8.82 -6.88 35.16
C GLU A 525 8.33 -5.77 34.23
N ALA A 526 9.17 -5.30 33.29
CA ALA A 526 8.74 -4.35 32.27
C ALA A 526 7.66 -4.95 31.35
N LEU A 527 7.79 -6.23 30.96
CA LEU A 527 6.77 -6.92 30.17
C LEU A 527 5.47 -7.14 30.94
N PHE A 528 5.54 -7.48 32.22
CA PHE A 528 4.34 -7.63 33.06
C PHE A 528 3.63 -6.30 33.23
N ALA A 529 4.37 -5.22 33.48
CA ALA A 529 3.80 -3.88 33.55
C ALA A 529 3.15 -3.45 32.21
N ALA A 530 3.79 -3.79 31.07
CA ALA A 530 3.23 -3.53 29.74
C ALA A 530 1.91 -4.27 29.54
N ARG A 531 1.84 -5.56 29.92
CA ARG A 531 0.62 -6.37 29.88
C ARG A 531 -0.51 -5.73 30.67
N ASP A 532 -0.26 -5.42 31.94
CA ASP A 532 -1.28 -4.91 32.85
C ASP A 532 -1.74 -3.50 32.44
N GLY A 533 -0.83 -2.72 31.84
CA GLY A 533 -1.13 -1.43 31.25
C GLY A 533 -2.04 -1.53 30.02
N LEU A 534 -1.70 -2.42 29.09
CA LEU A 534 -2.42 -2.60 27.82
C LEU A 534 -3.73 -3.38 27.95
N ALA A 535 -3.91 -4.18 28.99
CA ALA A 535 -5.16 -4.92 29.22
C ALA A 535 -6.36 -4.00 29.55
N ARG A 536 -6.11 -2.73 29.92
CA ARG A 536 -7.16 -1.79 30.31
C ARG A 536 -7.75 -1.08 29.09
N ARG A 537 -9.08 -1.06 28.97
CA ARG A 537 -9.78 -0.19 28.01
C ARG A 537 -9.48 1.28 28.33
N ARG A 538 -9.16 2.06 27.30
CA ARG A 538 -8.84 3.50 27.40
C ARG A 538 -9.50 4.28 26.26
N PRO A 539 -9.72 5.60 26.44
CA PRO A 539 -10.05 6.51 25.34
C PRO A 539 -8.95 6.54 24.26
N ILE A 540 -9.33 6.83 23.01
CA ILE A 540 -8.40 6.86 21.86
C ILE A 540 -7.23 7.83 22.06
N SER A 541 -7.46 8.97 22.72
CA SER A 541 -6.43 9.95 23.03
C SER A 541 -5.35 9.43 23.97
N GLU A 542 -5.72 8.53 24.88
CA GLU A 542 -4.78 7.96 25.87
C GLU A 542 -3.99 6.77 25.31
N TRP A 543 -4.48 6.12 24.25
CA TRP A 543 -3.78 5.01 23.61
C TRP A 543 -2.49 5.45 22.94
N ALA A 544 -2.46 6.63 22.33
CA ALA A 544 -1.24 7.16 21.71
C ALA A 544 -0.10 7.29 22.74
N ASP A 545 -0.39 7.91 23.89
CA ASP A 545 0.58 8.07 24.98
C ASP A 545 0.98 6.71 25.57
N ALA A 546 0.02 5.79 25.75
CA ALA A 546 0.29 4.45 26.26
C ALA A 546 1.27 3.68 25.36
N LEU A 547 1.07 3.72 24.04
CA LEU A 547 1.93 3.04 23.07
C LEU A 547 3.30 3.72 22.94
N LEU A 548 3.38 5.04 23.01
CA LEU A 548 4.65 5.78 23.00
C LEU A 548 5.48 5.48 24.26
N ASN A 549 4.84 5.38 25.42
CA ASN A 549 5.52 5.04 26.67
C ASN A 549 6.18 3.65 26.63
N LEU A 550 5.65 2.69 25.85
CA LEU A 550 6.28 1.38 25.67
C LEU A 550 7.62 1.45 24.94
N LEU A 551 7.79 2.44 24.06
CA LEU A 551 9.04 2.66 23.31
C LEU A 551 10.11 3.39 24.13
N GLY A 552 9.79 3.81 25.35
CA GLY A 552 10.76 4.36 26.30
C GLY A 552 10.67 5.86 26.54
N GLY A 553 9.66 6.57 26.01
CA GLY A 553 9.42 7.99 26.28
C GLY A 553 10.46 8.92 25.67
#